data_AF-A0A938V0D4-F1
#
_entry.id   AF-A0A938V0D4-F1
#
_cell.length_a   1.000
_cell.length_b   1.000
_cell.length_c   1.000
_cell.angle_alpha   90.00
_cell.angle_beta   90.00
_cell.angle_gamma   90.00
#
_symmetry.space_group_name_H-M   'P 1'
#
loop_
_entity.id
_entity.type
_entity.pdbx_description
1 polymer ?
#
loop_
_entity_poly.entity_id
_entity_poly.type
_entity_poly.pdbx_seq_one_letter_code
_entity_poly.pdbx_strand_id
1 'polypeptide(L)'
;MSKEPTGRIRDILSVKVEQARDGDYLALLECTESASDRELKDAYFKLARLVHPDSLQKQSLADRREDAAFIFEKLTEAFQTLKDPHKRKAWEERRKSGQPAPADKGKMLEEHAKIALHQGKLLLNRRAYAEAEAQFKRFTEIKTEDARGFLFLGWAIFQNQNRPLEARLEEARICFNRAQKMQPDNADVYYYLARNYKERGLFPEVERQLKKCIELNKDHVGALRERRLLEMRQGQGPGVQSVGGYLKDLLGKFKKK
;
A
#
# COMPACT_ATOMS: atom_id res chain seq x y z
N MET A 1 7.45 -42.68 -16.11
CA MET A 1 7.21 -41.98 -14.82
C MET A 1 6.84 -40.54 -15.13
N SER A 2 5.56 -40.22 -15.10
CA SER A 2 5.01 -38.90 -15.42
C SER A 2 5.32 -37.94 -14.26
N LYS A 3 6.32 -37.06 -14.41
CA LYS A 3 6.52 -35.96 -13.45
C LYS A 3 5.28 -35.06 -13.49
N GLU A 4 4.63 -34.89 -12.34
CA GLU A 4 3.45 -34.02 -12.24
C GLU A 4 3.72 -32.62 -12.80
N PRO A 5 2.71 -31.95 -13.39
CA PRO A 5 2.85 -30.62 -14.02
C PRO A 5 3.51 -29.58 -13.11
N THR A 6 3.30 -29.71 -11.79
CA THR A 6 3.82 -28.82 -10.74
C THR A 6 5.34 -28.90 -10.59
N GLY A 7 5.94 -30.07 -10.76
CA GLY A 7 7.40 -30.25 -10.67
C GLY A 7 8.14 -29.50 -11.78
N ARG A 8 7.58 -29.54 -13.00
CA ARG A 8 8.17 -28.86 -14.17
C ARG A 8 8.23 -27.34 -14.01
N ILE A 9 7.23 -26.75 -13.35
CA ILE A 9 7.16 -25.29 -13.18
C ILE A 9 8.10 -24.83 -12.08
N ARG A 10 8.29 -25.62 -11.01
CA ARG A 10 9.34 -25.36 -10.00
C ARG A 10 10.74 -25.35 -10.61
N ASP A 11 11.02 -26.27 -11.50
CA ASP A 11 12.31 -26.34 -12.21
C ASP A 11 12.50 -25.08 -13.07
N ILE A 12 11.47 -24.67 -13.83
CA ILE A 12 11.50 -23.44 -14.64
C ILE A 12 11.74 -22.20 -13.76
N LEU A 13 11.03 -22.07 -12.65
CA LEU A 13 11.23 -20.94 -11.73
C LEU A 13 12.66 -20.91 -11.19
N SER A 14 13.21 -22.06 -10.82
CA SER A 14 14.59 -22.13 -10.29
C SER A 14 15.62 -21.72 -11.35
N VAL A 15 15.48 -22.18 -12.60
CA VAL A 15 16.34 -21.74 -13.72
C VAL A 15 16.20 -20.25 -13.96
N LYS A 16 14.97 -19.71 -13.92
CA LYS A 16 14.72 -18.28 -14.15
C LYS A 16 15.29 -17.39 -13.03
N VAL A 17 15.33 -17.87 -11.79
CA VAL A 17 16.02 -17.15 -10.69
C VAL A 17 17.50 -16.98 -11.00
N GLU A 18 18.18 -18.03 -11.47
CA GLU A 18 19.60 -17.96 -11.83
C GLU A 18 19.82 -17.02 -13.01
N GLN A 19 19.04 -17.15 -14.09
CA GLN A 19 19.10 -16.23 -15.23
C GLN A 19 18.86 -14.76 -14.83
N ALA A 20 17.95 -14.54 -13.88
CA ALA A 20 17.62 -13.23 -13.34
C ALA A 20 18.76 -12.65 -12.47
N ARG A 21 19.60 -13.50 -11.86
CA ARG A 21 20.81 -13.11 -11.10
C ARG A 21 21.98 -12.79 -12.03
N ASP A 22 22.14 -13.55 -13.12
CA ASP A 22 23.23 -13.38 -14.08
C ASP A 22 23.13 -12.06 -14.87
N GLY A 23 21.94 -11.46 -14.95
CA GLY A 23 21.72 -10.18 -15.61
C GLY A 23 21.74 -10.25 -17.14
N ASP A 24 21.69 -11.46 -17.71
CA ASP A 24 21.50 -11.68 -19.14
C ASP A 24 20.02 -11.56 -19.51
N TYR A 25 19.63 -10.35 -19.92
CA TYR A 25 18.25 -10.03 -20.29
C TYR A 25 17.73 -10.82 -21.50
N LEU A 26 18.61 -11.21 -22.43
CA LEU A 26 18.21 -12.00 -23.59
C LEU A 26 17.91 -13.45 -23.20
N ALA A 27 18.78 -14.05 -22.38
CA ALA A 27 18.54 -15.38 -21.83
C ALA A 27 17.28 -15.42 -20.94
N LEU A 28 17.07 -14.38 -20.12
CA LEU A 28 15.93 -14.28 -19.24
C LEU A 28 14.60 -14.21 -20.02
N LEU A 29 14.54 -13.39 -21.07
CA LEU A 29 13.37 -13.25 -21.96
C LEU A 29 13.28 -14.33 -23.05
N GLU A 30 14.23 -15.26 -23.13
CA GLU A 30 14.28 -16.31 -24.17
C GLU A 30 14.29 -15.72 -25.59
N CYS A 31 14.99 -14.60 -25.77
CA CYS A 31 15.06 -13.84 -27.01
C CYS A 31 16.48 -13.83 -27.60
N THR A 32 16.59 -13.66 -28.91
CA THR A 32 17.87 -13.49 -29.60
C THR A 32 18.28 -12.02 -29.68
N GLU A 33 19.54 -11.74 -30.01
CA GLU A 33 20.04 -10.37 -30.20
C GLU A 33 19.23 -9.60 -31.25
N SER A 34 18.73 -10.31 -32.28
CA SER A 34 17.90 -9.78 -33.36
C SER A 34 16.41 -9.65 -33.04
N ALA A 35 15.98 -9.93 -31.81
CA ALA A 35 14.57 -9.92 -31.44
C ALA A 35 13.93 -8.53 -31.64
N SER A 36 12.82 -8.51 -32.38
CA SER A 36 11.98 -7.36 -32.65
C SER A 36 11.16 -6.93 -31.42
N ASP A 37 10.65 -5.70 -31.42
CA ASP A 37 9.80 -5.17 -30.34
C ASP A 37 8.57 -6.05 -30.06
N ARG A 38 8.02 -6.67 -31.11
CA ARG A 38 6.88 -7.58 -30.99
C ARG A 38 7.27 -8.87 -30.28
N GLU A 39 8.39 -9.48 -30.66
CA GLU A 39 8.90 -10.70 -30.04
C GLU A 39 9.26 -10.48 -28.57
N LEU A 40 9.91 -9.36 -28.25
CA LEU A 40 10.21 -8.98 -26.87
C LEU A 40 8.94 -8.82 -26.03
N LYS A 41 7.91 -8.18 -26.60
CA LYS A 41 6.63 -7.97 -25.92
C LYS A 41 5.91 -9.29 -25.69
N ASP A 42 5.84 -10.15 -26.70
CA ASP A 42 5.16 -11.44 -26.62
C ASP A 42 5.85 -12.38 -25.61
N ALA A 43 7.19 -12.40 -25.62
CA ALA A 43 7.99 -13.14 -24.64
C ALA A 43 7.77 -12.62 -23.20
N TYR A 44 7.80 -11.30 -23.01
CA TYR A 44 7.52 -10.68 -21.71
C TYR A 44 6.15 -11.09 -21.17
N PHE A 45 5.08 -10.95 -21.95
CA PHE A 45 3.73 -11.30 -21.48
C PHE A 45 3.57 -12.79 -21.17
N LYS A 46 4.17 -13.66 -21.99
CA LYS A 46 4.17 -15.11 -21.76
C LYS A 46 4.81 -15.45 -20.41
N LEU A 47 5.99 -14.90 -20.14
CA LEU A 47 6.75 -15.18 -18.91
C LEU A 47 6.13 -14.48 -17.68
N ALA A 48 5.67 -13.23 -17.82
CA ALA A 48 4.97 -12.50 -16.77
C ALA A 48 3.72 -13.25 -16.27
N ARG A 49 2.96 -13.86 -17.19
CA ARG A 49 1.79 -14.68 -16.84
C ARG A 49 2.18 -15.95 -16.08
N LEU A 50 3.34 -16.54 -16.38
CA LEU A 50 3.84 -17.74 -15.70
C LEU A 50 4.12 -17.44 -14.21
N VAL A 51 4.72 -16.30 -13.91
CA VAL A 51 5.16 -15.90 -12.56
C VAL A 51 4.11 -15.08 -11.77
N HIS A 52 2.95 -14.78 -12.36
CA HIS A 52 1.92 -14.00 -11.70
C HIS A 52 1.31 -14.75 -10.49
N PRO A 53 1.00 -14.07 -9.36
CA PRO A 53 0.43 -14.70 -8.16
C PRO A 53 -0.78 -15.63 -8.42
N ASP A 54 -1.71 -15.22 -9.27
CA ASP A 54 -2.89 -16.02 -9.64
C ASP A 54 -2.53 -17.32 -10.39
N SER A 55 -1.44 -17.31 -11.16
CA SER A 55 -0.95 -18.52 -11.86
C SER A 55 -0.33 -19.49 -10.86
N LEU A 56 0.46 -18.98 -9.91
CA LEU A 56 1.11 -19.78 -8.87
C LEU A 56 0.11 -20.41 -7.90
N GLN A 57 -0.94 -19.66 -7.53
CA GLN A 57 -1.98 -20.17 -6.64
C GLN A 57 -2.72 -21.35 -7.26
N LYS A 58 -3.04 -21.29 -8.56
CA LYS A 58 -3.68 -22.40 -9.29
C LYS A 58 -2.79 -23.65 -9.39
N GLN A 59 -1.48 -23.49 -9.25
CA GLN A 59 -0.49 -24.55 -9.36
C GLN A 59 0.03 -25.02 -7.99
N SER A 60 -0.55 -24.54 -6.89
CA SER A 60 -0.12 -24.85 -5.52
C SER A 60 1.36 -24.49 -5.24
N LEU A 61 1.85 -23.39 -5.83
CA LEU A 61 3.23 -22.88 -5.71
C LEU A 61 3.32 -21.59 -4.89
N ALA A 62 2.48 -21.44 -3.87
CA ALA A 62 2.47 -20.26 -3.00
C ALA A 62 3.80 -20.07 -2.23
N ASP A 63 4.54 -21.17 -2.00
CA ASP A 63 5.87 -21.21 -1.39
C ASP A 63 6.96 -20.52 -2.23
N ARG A 64 6.77 -20.41 -3.55
CA ARG A 64 7.73 -19.79 -4.48
C ARG A 64 7.35 -18.36 -4.86
N ARG A 65 6.50 -17.70 -4.06
CA ARG A 65 5.99 -16.36 -4.36
C ARG A 65 7.09 -15.31 -4.40
N GLU A 66 8.10 -15.42 -3.55
CA GLU A 66 9.24 -14.50 -3.51
C GLU A 66 10.10 -14.62 -4.76
N ASP A 67 10.44 -15.86 -5.15
CA ASP A 67 11.16 -16.13 -6.39
C ASP A 67 10.41 -15.59 -7.61
N ALA A 68 9.10 -15.82 -7.67
CA ALA A 68 8.28 -15.34 -8.76
C ALA A 68 8.20 -13.81 -8.82
N ALA A 69 8.14 -13.14 -7.66
CA ALA A 69 8.22 -11.69 -7.58
C ALA A 69 9.58 -11.17 -8.08
N PHE A 70 10.67 -11.82 -7.69
CA PHE A 70 12.02 -11.49 -8.16
C PHE A 70 12.19 -11.69 -9.67
N ILE A 71 11.71 -12.81 -10.21
CA ILE A 71 11.74 -13.06 -11.66
C ILE A 71 10.89 -12.03 -12.39
N PHE A 72 9.69 -11.72 -11.90
CA PHE A 72 8.81 -10.73 -12.51
C PHE A 72 9.45 -9.33 -12.57
N GLU A 73 10.12 -8.92 -11.49
CA GLU A 73 10.92 -7.69 -11.44
C GLU A 73 11.96 -7.69 -12.57
N LYS A 74 12.75 -8.77 -12.66
CA LYS A 74 13.84 -8.88 -13.64
C LYS A 74 13.38 -9.01 -15.08
N LEU A 75 12.24 -9.66 -15.33
CA LEU A 75 11.60 -9.70 -16.64
C LEU A 75 11.16 -8.30 -17.09
N THR A 76 10.61 -7.52 -16.16
CA THR A 76 10.18 -6.15 -16.45
C THR A 76 11.37 -5.25 -16.74
N GLU A 77 12.45 -5.37 -15.95
CA GLU A 77 13.71 -4.67 -16.16
C GLU A 77 14.34 -5.00 -17.53
N ALA A 78 14.40 -6.30 -17.87
CA ALA A 78 14.90 -6.79 -19.14
C ALA A 78 14.09 -6.22 -20.32
N PHE A 79 12.75 -6.30 -20.25
CA PHE A 79 11.88 -5.82 -21.31
C PHE A 79 12.00 -4.32 -21.55
N GLN A 80 12.00 -3.51 -20.47
CA GLN A 80 12.13 -2.05 -20.57
C GLN A 80 13.50 -1.61 -21.08
N THR A 81 14.56 -2.38 -20.79
CA THR A 81 15.90 -2.10 -21.29
C THR A 81 16.02 -2.45 -22.77
N LEU A 82 15.58 -3.65 -23.17
CA LEU A 82 15.74 -4.13 -24.55
C LEU A 82 14.82 -3.44 -25.56
N LYS A 83 13.66 -2.94 -25.10
CA LYS A 83 12.72 -2.18 -25.94
C LYS A 83 13.21 -0.76 -26.27
N ASP A 84 14.00 -0.15 -25.40
CA ASP A 84 14.53 1.20 -25.61
C ASP A 84 15.89 1.09 -26.35
N PRO A 85 16.03 1.61 -27.59
CA PRO A 85 17.25 1.44 -28.37
C PRO A 85 18.51 1.98 -27.70
N HIS A 86 18.40 3.09 -26.95
CA HIS A 86 19.53 3.67 -26.25
C HIS A 86 19.94 2.82 -25.05
N LYS A 87 18.97 2.33 -24.28
CA LYS A 87 19.25 1.46 -23.13
C LYS A 87 19.76 0.09 -23.55
N ARG A 88 19.22 -0.48 -24.63
CA ARG A 88 19.68 -1.74 -25.21
C ARG A 88 21.16 -1.66 -25.60
N LYS A 89 21.54 -0.61 -26.33
CA LYS A 89 22.94 -0.38 -26.71
C LYS A 89 23.85 -0.23 -25.49
N ALA A 90 23.45 0.58 -24.50
CA ALA A 90 24.22 0.77 -23.27
C ALA A 90 24.36 -0.53 -22.44
N TRP A 91 23.30 -1.35 -22.40
CA TRP A 91 23.33 -2.68 -21.78
C TRP A 91 24.26 -3.63 -22.53
N GLU A 92 24.22 -3.67 -23.86
CA GLU A 92 25.10 -4.51 -24.69
C GLU A 92 26.58 -4.16 -24.51
N GLU A 93 26.89 -2.86 -24.47
CA GLU A 93 28.25 -2.36 -24.20
C GLU A 93 28.74 -2.79 -22.81
N ARG A 94 27.88 -2.66 -21.78
CA ARG A 94 28.19 -3.14 -20.43
C ARG A 94 28.37 -4.65 -20.36
N ARG A 95 27.50 -5.41 -21.03
CA ARG A 95 27.59 -6.88 -21.13
C ARG A 95 28.93 -7.30 -21.73
N LYS A 96 29.39 -6.64 -22.79
CA LYS A 96 30.72 -6.87 -23.40
C LYS A 96 31.87 -6.56 -22.45
N SER A 97 31.72 -5.56 -21.57
CA SER A 97 32.71 -5.19 -20.56
C SER A 97 32.66 -6.06 -19.28
N GLY A 98 31.79 -7.08 -19.22
CA GLY A 98 31.59 -7.92 -18.04
C GLY A 98 30.90 -7.21 -16.87
N GLN A 99 30.31 -6.04 -17.12
CA GLN A 99 29.56 -5.29 -16.12
C GLN A 99 28.09 -5.72 -16.12
N PRO A 100 27.44 -5.79 -14.93
CA PRO A 100 26.04 -6.13 -14.84
C PRO A 100 25.17 -5.06 -15.50
N ALA A 101 23.95 -5.47 -15.85
CA ALA A 101 23.02 -4.63 -16.55
C ALA A 101 22.67 -3.32 -15.80
N PRO A 102 22.44 -2.20 -16.52
CA PRO A 102 22.02 -0.96 -15.90
C PRO A 102 20.60 -1.11 -15.34
N ALA A 103 20.49 -1.12 -14.01
CA ALA A 103 19.22 -1.21 -13.31
C ALA A 103 18.42 0.12 -13.46
N ASP A 104 17.45 0.18 -14.38
CA ASP A 104 16.44 1.26 -14.42
C ASP A 104 15.34 1.04 -13.35
N LYS A 105 15.78 0.66 -12.15
CA LYS A 105 14.94 0.40 -10.97
C LYS A 105 14.10 1.63 -10.62
N GLY A 106 14.63 2.84 -10.84
CA GLY A 106 13.95 4.09 -10.52
C GLY A 106 12.61 4.25 -11.24
N LYS A 107 12.58 4.10 -12.58
CA LYS A 107 11.32 4.22 -13.35
C LYS A 107 10.34 3.10 -13.06
N MET A 108 10.82 1.87 -12.84
CA MET A 108 9.95 0.75 -12.50
C MET A 108 9.31 0.93 -11.11
N LEU A 109 10.11 1.31 -10.11
CA LEU A 109 9.61 1.61 -8.76
C LEU A 109 8.60 2.76 -8.80
N GLU A 110 8.85 3.79 -9.62
CA GLU A 110 7.89 4.88 -9.84
C GLU A 110 6.50 4.37 -10.30
N GLU A 111 6.48 3.51 -11.31
CA GLU A 111 5.23 2.94 -11.83
C GLU A 111 4.55 2.01 -10.83
N HIS A 112 5.33 1.18 -10.11
CA HIS A 112 4.80 0.36 -9.03
C HIS A 112 4.16 1.20 -7.91
N ALA A 113 4.78 2.32 -7.55
CA ALA A 113 4.20 3.25 -6.58
C ALA A 113 2.88 3.83 -7.09
N LYS A 114 2.82 4.31 -8.35
CA LYS A 114 1.57 4.83 -8.94
C LYS A 114 0.45 3.79 -8.92
N ILE A 115 0.75 2.55 -9.30
CA ILE A 115 -0.21 1.43 -9.30
C ILE A 115 -0.69 1.15 -7.88
N ALA A 116 0.24 1.03 -6.91
CA ALA A 116 -0.10 0.76 -5.52
C ALA A 116 -1.00 1.86 -4.92
N LEU A 117 -0.69 3.14 -5.18
CA LEU A 117 -1.50 4.28 -4.75
C LEU A 117 -2.91 4.21 -5.34
N HIS A 118 -3.04 3.91 -6.64
CA HIS A 118 -4.34 3.81 -7.32
C HIS A 118 -5.17 2.64 -6.77
N GLN A 119 -4.58 1.44 -6.66
CA GLN A 119 -5.24 0.26 -6.12
C GLN A 119 -5.70 0.50 -4.67
N GLY A 120 -4.84 1.08 -3.83
CA GLY A 120 -5.19 1.42 -2.45
C GLY A 120 -6.42 2.33 -2.36
N LYS A 121 -6.52 3.36 -3.22
CA LYS A 121 -7.70 4.24 -3.26
C LYS A 121 -8.99 3.51 -3.68
N LEU A 122 -8.91 2.62 -4.66
CA LEU A 122 -10.06 1.80 -5.05
C LEU A 122 -10.51 0.86 -3.92
N LEU A 123 -9.56 0.28 -3.20
CA LEU A 123 -9.82 -0.60 -2.06
C LEU A 123 -10.44 0.18 -0.88
N LEU A 124 -9.99 1.41 -0.61
CA LEU A 124 -10.64 2.30 0.37
C LEU A 124 -12.10 2.57 0.03
N ASN A 125 -12.41 2.87 -1.24
CA ASN A 125 -13.79 3.09 -1.68
C ASN A 125 -14.67 1.84 -1.48
N ARG A 126 -14.09 0.65 -1.62
CA ARG A 126 -14.72 -0.64 -1.35
C ARG A 126 -14.71 -1.03 0.13
N ARG A 127 -14.11 -0.22 1.01
CA ARG A 127 -13.92 -0.49 2.45
C ARG A 127 -13.09 -1.74 2.74
N ALA A 128 -12.28 -2.19 1.77
CA ALA A 128 -11.34 -3.29 1.89
C ALA A 128 -10.05 -2.78 2.57
N TYR A 129 -10.12 -2.49 3.86
CA TYR A 129 -9.09 -1.71 4.58
C TYR A 129 -7.77 -2.46 4.77
N ALA A 130 -7.81 -3.78 4.96
CA ALA A 130 -6.59 -4.59 5.14
C ALA A 130 -5.77 -4.65 3.84
N GLU A 131 -6.45 -4.82 2.70
CA GLU A 131 -5.82 -4.80 1.39
C GLU A 131 -5.35 -3.39 1.01
N ALA A 132 -6.14 -2.35 1.33
CA ALA A 132 -5.74 -0.97 1.12
C ALA A 132 -4.47 -0.62 1.90
N GLU A 133 -4.40 -1.02 3.18
CA GLU A 133 -3.22 -0.86 4.03
C GLU A 133 -1.98 -1.49 3.39
N ALA A 134 -2.09 -2.72 2.86
CA ALA A 134 -0.98 -3.40 2.20
C ALA A 134 -0.48 -2.62 0.96
N GLN A 135 -1.39 -2.05 0.15
CA GLN A 135 -1.00 -1.25 -1.01
C GLN A 135 -0.34 0.07 -0.60
N PHE A 136 -0.84 0.76 0.41
CA PHE A 136 -0.23 2.00 0.87
C PHE A 136 1.12 1.77 1.56
N LYS A 137 1.33 0.64 2.25
CA LYS A 137 2.66 0.26 2.77
C LYS A 137 3.69 0.17 1.65
N ARG A 138 3.38 -0.59 0.59
CA ARG A 138 4.22 -0.68 -0.63
C ARG A 138 4.50 0.69 -1.24
N PHE A 139 3.47 1.55 -1.31
CA PHE A 139 3.66 2.91 -1.80
C PHE A 139 4.64 3.70 -0.93
N THR A 140 4.50 3.66 0.40
CA THR A 140 5.37 4.40 1.33
C THR A 140 6.80 3.84 1.42
N GLU A 141 7.00 2.56 1.10
CA GLU A 141 8.33 1.94 0.99
C GLU A 141 9.10 2.48 -0.23
N ILE A 142 8.39 2.79 -1.31
CA ILE A 142 8.98 3.36 -2.54
C ILE A 142 9.06 4.88 -2.45
N LYS A 143 7.97 5.53 -2.04
CA LYS A 143 7.80 6.98 -1.94
C LYS A 143 7.81 7.41 -0.48
N THR A 144 9.00 7.33 0.11
CA THR A 144 9.24 7.58 1.54
C THR A 144 9.00 9.03 1.99
N GLU A 145 8.93 9.96 1.03
CA GLU A 145 8.73 11.40 1.26
C GLU A 145 7.42 11.95 0.66
N ASP A 146 6.47 11.07 0.30
CA ASP A 146 5.17 11.50 -0.21
C ASP A 146 4.10 11.46 0.89
N ALA A 147 3.62 12.64 1.30
CA ALA A 147 2.63 12.81 2.35
C ALA A 147 1.33 12.03 2.09
N ARG A 148 0.93 11.88 0.82
CA ARG A 148 -0.31 11.17 0.44
C ARG A 148 -0.25 9.71 0.85
N GLY A 149 0.94 9.10 0.74
CA GLY A 149 1.18 7.73 1.15
C GLY A 149 0.87 7.52 2.61
N PHE A 150 1.47 8.34 3.48
CA PHE A 150 1.24 8.27 4.92
C PHE A 150 -0.18 8.66 5.31
N LEU A 151 -0.79 9.64 4.64
CA LEU A 151 -2.17 10.04 4.89
C LEU A 151 -3.14 8.87 4.63
N PHE A 152 -3.05 8.24 3.46
CA PHE A 152 -3.92 7.13 3.11
C PHE A 152 -3.59 5.83 3.87
N LEU A 153 -2.32 5.57 4.16
CA LEU A 153 -1.91 4.46 5.01
C LEU A 153 -2.51 4.60 6.41
N GLY A 154 -2.36 5.78 7.04
CA GLY A 154 -2.93 6.05 8.36
C GLY A 154 -4.45 5.90 8.37
N TRP A 155 -5.12 6.36 7.31
CA TRP A 155 -6.57 6.21 7.17
C TRP A 155 -7.01 4.76 7.01
N ALA A 156 -6.31 3.98 6.18
CA ALA A 156 -6.59 2.55 6.01
C ALA A 156 -6.41 1.78 7.33
N ILE A 157 -5.31 2.04 8.06
CA ILE A 157 -5.04 1.45 9.37
C ILE A 157 -6.14 1.79 10.37
N PHE A 158 -6.48 3.08 10.49
CA PHE A 158 -7.49 3.57 11.43
C PHE A 158 -8.85 2.88 11.22
N GLN A 159 -9.22 2.61 9.97
CA GLN A 159 -10.48 1.98 9.61
C GLN A 159 -10.43 0.44 9.65
N ASN A 160 -9.25 -0.16 9.69
CA ASN A 160 -9.06 -1.61 9.67
C ASN A 160 -9.46 -2.24 11.02
N GLN A 161 -10.69 -2.74 11.10
CA GLN A 161 -11.23 -3.38 12.32
C GLN A 161 -10.61 -4.74 12.64
N ASN A 162 -9.82 -5.32 11.74
CA ASN A 162 -9.08 -6.56 12.00
C ASN A 162 -7.86 -6.34 12.90
N ARG A 163 -7.49 -5.08 13.18
CA ARG A 163 -6.37 -4.72 14.06
C ARG A 163 -6.87 -4.36 15.46
N PRO A 164 -6.08 -4.61 16.51
CA PRO A 164 -6.39 -4.14 17.86
C PRO A 164 -6.59 -2.62 17.88
N LEU A 165 -7.60 -2.16 18.64
CA LEU A 165 -7.99 -0.75 18.69
C LEU A 165 -6.81 0.19 19.01
N GLU A 166 -6.06 -0.10 20.07
CA GLU A 166 -4.95 0.78 20.48
C GLU A 166 -3.82 0.82 19.43
N ALA A 167 -3.47 -0.33 18.87
CA ALA A 167 -2.44 -0.41 17.83
C ALA A 167 -2.83 0.38 16.58
N ARG A 168 -4.07 0.22 16.09
CA ARG A 168 -4.54 0.98 14.92
C ARG A 168 -4.59 2.48 15.18
N LEU A 169 -4.99 2.91 16.39
CA LEU A 169 -5.09 4.34 16.70
C LEU A 169 -3.70 4.96 16.78
N GLU A 170 -2.74 4.27 17.40
CA GLU A 170 -1.38 4.78 17.55
C GLU A 170 -0.61 4.79 16.22
N GLU A 171 -0.65 3.70 15.44
CA GLU A 171 0.00 3.65 14.13
C GLU A 171 -0.58 4.67 13.14
N ALA A 172 -1.91 4.82 13.12
CA ALA A 172 -2.56 5.82 12.28
C ALA A 172 -2.11 7.24 12.66
N ARG A 173 -2.01 7.55 13.97
CA ARG A 173 -1.54 8.83 14.47
C ARG A 173 -0.10 9.13 14.03
N ILE A 174 0.78 8.13 14.08
CA ILE A 174 2.17 8.25 13.60
C ILE A 174 2.19 8.59 12.10
N CYS A 175 1.37 7.89 11.31
CA CYS A 175 1.26 8.16 9.88
C CYS A 175 0.73 9.58 9.60
N PHE A 176 -0.33 10.00 10.28
CA PHE A 176 -0.89 11.35 10.11
C PHE A 176 0.09 12.44 10.54
N ASN A 177 0.83 12.26 11.63
CA ASN A 177 1.88 13.20 12.05
C ASN A 177 3.01 13.30 11.02
N ARG A 178 3.38 12.20 10.37
CA ARG A 178 4.36 12.22 9.28
C ARG A 178 3.82 12.98 8.06
N ALA A 179 2.58 12.72 7.66
CA ALA A 179 1.91 13.47 6.60
C ALA A 179 1.81 14.97 6.93
N GLN A 180 1.52 15.33 8.19
CA GLN A 180 1.46 16.71 8.68
C GLN A 180 2.80 17.43 8.53
N LYS A 181 3.90 16.77 8.90
CA LYS A 181 5.24 17.35 8.75
C LYS A 181 5.60 17.62 7.29
N MET A 182 5.13 16.77 6.37
CA MET A 182 5.40 16.88 4.93
C MET A 182 4.49 17.90 4.23
N GLN A 183 3.22 17.97 4.63
CA GLN A 183 2.20 18.86 4.07
C GLN A 183 1.39 19.53 5.20
N PRO A 184 1.96 20.56 5.85
CA PRO A 184 1.30 21.27 6.95
C PRO A 184 0.10 22.13 6.50
N ASP A 185 -0.09 22.29 5.19
CA ASP A 185 -1.20 23.02 4.56
C ASP A 185 -2.34 22.10 4.11
N ASN A 186 -2.20 20.78 4.26
CA ASN A 186 -3.23 19.82 3.87
C ASN A 186 -4.29 19.66 4.97
N ALA A 187 -5.49 20.22 4.72
CA ALA A 187 -6.61 20.20 5.67
C ALA A 187 -7.06 18.78 6.07
N ASP A 188 -6.98 17.78 5.17
CA ASP A 188 -7.43 16.41 5.43
C ASP A 188 -6.60 15.75 6.54
N VAL A 189 -5.31 16.09 6.64
CA VAL A 189 -4.41 15.61 7.70
C VAL A 189 -4.97 15.98 9.08
N TYR A 190 -5.37 17.23 9.25
CA TYR A 190 -5.93 17.74 10.50
C TYR A 190 -7.29 17.11 10.81
N TYR A 191 -8.13 16.91 9.79
CA TYR A 191 -9.40 16.19 9.96
C TYR A 191 -9.18 14.74 10.42
N TYR A 192 -8.24 14.00 9.83
CA TYR A 192 -7.96 12.63 10.23
C TYR A 192 -7.30 12.53 11.61
N LEU A 193 -6.44 13.48 11.99
CA LEU A 193 -5.95 13.60 13.37
C LEU A 193 -7.09 13.86 14.35
N ALA A 194 -8.02 14.77 14.04
CA ALA A 194 -9.19 15.03 14.88
C ALA A 194 -10.02 13.75 15.09
N ARG A 195 -10.25 12.98 14.01
CA ARG A 195 -10.94 11.70 14.09
C ARG A 195 -10.21 10.69 14.97
N ASN A 196 -8.88 10.61 14.85
CA ASN A 196 -8.06 9.74 15.69
C ASN A 196 -8.16 10.13 17.18
N TYR A 197 -8.01 11.41 17.51
CA TYR A 197 -8.13 11.91 18.88
C TYR A 197 -9.53 11.72 19.46
N LYS A 198 -10.58 11.82 18.63
CA LYS A 198 -11.96 11.59 19.04
C LYS A 198 -12.20 10.15 19.49
N GLU A 199 -11.68 9.16 18.75
CA GLU A 199 -11.75 7.74 19.18
C GLU A 199 -11.00 7.49 20.49
N ARG A 200 -9.99 8.30 20.81
CA ARG A 200 -9.24 8.26 22.07
C ARG A 200 -9.89 9.09 23.20
N GLY A 201 -11.01 9.77 22.94
CA GLY A 201 -11.67 10.64 23.91
C GLY A 201 -10.92 11.94 24.24
N LEU A 202 -9.90 12.31 23.47
CA LEU A 202 -9.07 13.49 23.71
C LEU A 202 -9.71 14.75 23.08
N PHE A 203 -10.86 15.18 23.61
CA PHE A 203 -11.67 16.27 23.03
C PHE A 203 -10.95 17.63 22.85
N PRO A 204 -10.05 18.08 23.76
CA PRO A 204 -9.29 19.31 23.53
C PRO A 204 -8.42 19.24 22.26
N GLU A 205 -7.86 18.07 21.98
CA GLU A 205 -7.07 17.83 20.77
C GLU A 205 -7.98 17.84 19.53
N VAL A 206 -9.17 17.21 19.63
CA VAL A 206 -10.18 17.23 18.54
C VAL A 206 -10.49 18.66 18.14
N GLU A 207 -10.80 19.53 19.10
CA GLU A 207 -11.14 20.93 18.84
C GLU A 207 -9.99 21.68 18.15
N ARG A 208 -8.75 21.52 18.65
CA ARG A 208 -7.57 22.14 18.05
C ARG A 208 -7.36 21.71 16.60
N GLN A 209 -7.47 20.41 16.32
CA GLN A 209 -7.27 19.88 14.98
C GLN A 209 -8.40 20.29 14.02
N LEU A 210 -9.66 20.27 14.47
CA LEU A 210 -10.81 20.73 13.67
C LEU A 210 -10.71 22.21 13.33
N LYS A 211 -10.31 23.05 14.30
CA LYS A 211 -10.07 24.48 14.06
C LYS A 211 -9.03 24.68 12.95
N LYS A 212 -7.89 23.98 13.04
CA LYS A 212 -6.83 24.08 12.02
C LYS A 212 -7.27 23.56 10.64
N CYS A 213 -8.05 22.48 10.61
CA CYS A 213 -8.65 21.96 9.37
C CYS A 213 -9.53 23.01 8.69
N ILE A 214 -10.42 23.66 9.44
CA ILE A 214 -11.36 24.68 8.93
C ILE A 214 -10.64 25.98 8.55
N GLU A 215 -9.55 26.34 9.24
CA GLU A 215 -8.68 27.45 8.84
C GLU A 215 -8.06 27.23 7.46
N LEU A 216 -7.63 26.00 7.16
CA LEU A 216 -7.02 25.63 5.88
C LEU A 216 -8.06 25.41 4.77
N ASN A 217 -9.22 24.84 5.11
CA ASN A 217 -10.34 24.62 4.20
C ASN A 217 -11.67 24.90 4.90
N LYS A 218 -12.22 26.09 4.64
CA LYS A 218 -13.47 26.57 5.26
C LYS A 218 -14.69 25.72 4.91
N ASP A 219 -14.66 25.04 3.76
CA ASP A 219 -15.76 24.23 3.24
C ASP A 219 -15.59 22.72 3.53
N HIS A 220 -14.65 22.35 4.41
CA HIS A 220 -14.38 20.96 4.74
C HIS A 220 -15.57 20.33 5.51
N VAL A 221 -16.50 19.72 4.76
CA VAL A 221 -17.78 19.18 5.23
C VAL A 221 -17.63 18.26 6.44
N GLY A 222 -16.63 17.37 6.42
CA GLY A 222 -16.38 16.44 7.53
C GLY A 222 -16.01 17.14 8.83
N ALA A 223 -15.25 18.22 8.74
CA ALA A 223 -14.75 18.95 9.91
C ALA A 223 -15.83 19.87 10.49
N LEU A 224 -16.60 20.55 9.61
CA LEU A 224 -17.76 21.34 10.01
C LEU A 224 -18.81 20.49 10.73
N ARG A 225 -19.10 19.29 10.21
CA ARG A 225 -20.00 18.34 10.86
C ARG A 225 -19.51 17.92 12.24
N GLU A 226 -18.24 17.55 12.35
CA GLU A 226 -17.65 17.12 13.62
C GLU A 226 -17.62 18.25 14.66
N ARG A 227 -17.29 19.48 14.25
CA ARG A 227 -17.30 20.65 15.13
C ARG A 227 -18.71 20.92 15.67
N ARG A 228 -19.73 20.89 14.81
CA ARG A 228 -21.13 21.05 15.23
C ARG A 228 -21.53 20.00 16.27
N LEU A 229 -21.15 18.73 16.07
CA LEU A 229 -21.46 17.65 17.01
C LEU A 229 -20.74 17.86 18.37
N LEU A 230 -19.53 18.41 18.36
CA LEU A 230 -18.78 18.73 19.58
C LEU A 230 -19.42 19.90 20.35
N GLU A 231 -19.78 20.97 19.65
CA GLU A 231 -20.49 22.13 20.22
C GLU A 231 -21.82 21.73 20.84
N MET A 232 -22.60 20.87 20.16
CA MET A 232 -23.86 20.36 20.71
C MET A 232 -23.66 19.55 22.00
N ARG A 233 -22.54 18.83 22.13
CA ARG A 233 -22.19 18.11 23.37
C ARG A 233 -21.77 19.05 24.49
N GLN A 234 -21.04 20.12 24.17
CA GLN A 234 -20.54 21.09 25.15
C GLN A 234 -21.65 22.06 25.62
N GLY A 235 -22.57 22.44 24.72
CA GLY A 235 -23.76 23.24 25.04
C GLY A 235 -24.80 22.51 25.89
N GLN A 236 -24.64 21.19 26.08
CA GLN A 236 -25.43 20.35 26.99
C GLN A 236 -24.68 20.05 28.31
N GLY A 237 -24.18 21.07 29.00
CA GLY A 237 -23.51 20.95 30.31
C GLY A 237 -24.23 20.04 31.34
N PRO A 238 -23.53 19.60 32.40
CA PRO A 238 -23.47 18.22 32.92
C PRO A 238 -24.84 17.66 33.36
N GLY A 239 -25.61 17.13 32.41
CA GLY A 239 -26.92 16.51 32.67
C GLY A 239 -27.13 15.15 32.03
N VAL A 240 -26.23 14.70 31.15
CA VAL A 240 -26.36 13.39 30.51
C VAL A 240 -25.36 12.44 31.13
N GLN A 241 -25.80 11.77 32.19
CA GLN A 241 -25.17 10.56 32.68
C GLN A 241 -24.87 9.65 31.49
N SER A 242 -23.64 9.15 31.45
CA SER A 242 -23.27 8.15 30.46
C SER A 242 -24.30 7.03 30.48
N VAL A 243 -24.61 6.48 29.31
CA VAL A 243 -25.49 5.31 29.15
C VAL A 243 -24.95 4.06 29.88
N GLY A 244 -23.81 4.16 30.58
CA GLY A 244 -23.29 3.15 31.51
C GLY A 244 -23.75 3.27 32.97
N GLY A 245 -24.48 4.33 33.36
CA GLY A 245 -24.97 4.53 34.74
C GLY A 245 -26.36 3.95 35.02
N TYR A 246 -27.24 3.90 34.02
CA TYR A 246 -28.64 3.48 34.19
C TYR A 246 -28.81 1.99 34.53
N LEU A 247 -27.80 1.15 34.28
CA LEU A 247 -27.83 -0.27 34.65
C LEU A 247 -27.43 -0.53 36.11
N LYS A 248 -26.81 0.43 36.81
CA LYS A 248 -26.44 0.26 38.23
C LYS A 248 -27.62 0.56 39.16
N ASP A 249 -28.46 1.53 38.82
CA ASP A 249 -29.61 1.93 39.65
C ASP A 249 -30.85 1.03 39.47
N LEU A 250 -30.92 0.24 38.40
CA LEU A 250 -31.96 -0.78 38.21
C LEU A 250 -31.67 -2.09 38.96
N LEU A 251 -30.40 -2.39 39.28
CA LEU A 251 -30.00 -3.60 40.01
C LEU A 251 -29.90 -3.39 41.54
N GLY A 252 -29.91 -2.14 42.02
CA GLY A 252 -29.86 -1.81 43.45
C GLY A 252 -31.19 -1.92 44.21
N LYS A 253 -32.34 -2.08 43.51
CA LYS A 253 -33.67 -2.09 44.13
C LYS A 253 -34.28 -3.48 44.40
N PHE A 254 -33.57 -4.57 44.13
CA PHE A 254 -34.05 -5.95 44.36
C PHE A 254 -33.31 -6.74 45.46
N LYS A 255 -32.72 -6.05 46.44
CA LYS A 255 -32.27 -6.69 47.70
C LYS A 255 -32.71 -5.88 48.90
N LYS A 256 -33.99 -6.00 49.26
CA LYS A 256 -34.51 -5.85 50.63
C LYS A 256 -35.93 -6.40 50.67
N LYS A 257 -36.05 -7.70 50.90
CA LYS A 257 -36.97 -8.35 51.83
C LYS A 257 -36.54 -9.80 52.01
#